data_AF-A0A485NWJ2-F1
#
_entry.id   AF-A0A485NWJ2-F1
#
_cell.length_a   1.000
_cell.length_b   1.000
_cell.length_c   1.000
_cell.angle_alpha   90.00
_cell.angle_beta   90.00
_cell.angle_gamma   90.00
#
_symmetry.space_group_name_H-M   'P 1'
#
loop_
_entity.id
_entity.type
_entity.pdbx_description
1 polymer ?
#
loop_
_entity_poly.entity_id
_entity_poly.type
_entity_poly.pdbx_seq_one_letter_code
_entity_poly.pdbx_strand_id
1 'polypeptide(L)'
;MAGPSDQVAQVPHQNDWLAGSQMNSETTKSGGTQSNSPVGYKTDELQLYTNVNDRMEASGSFYQKVNKKLETNVNLAWTAGASNTDFAIAAKYQMDPDAYFSTTVNSSSLTGLEHIQTVKLAVRLTVSE
;
A
#
# COMPACT_ATOMS: atom_id res chain seq x y z
N MET A 1 -0.54 -17.33 25.01
CA MET A 1 -0.14 -16.02 25.54
C MET A 1 0.90 -15.47 24.59
N ALA A 2 0.58 -14.39 23.86
CA ALA A 2 1.54 -13.73 22.98
C ALA A 2 2.64 -13.10 23.87
N GLY A 3 3.90 -13.46 23.63
CA GLY A 3 5.04 -12.80 24.27
C GLY A 3 5.21 -11.37 23.77
N PRO A 4 6.00 -10.54 24.48
CA PRO A 4 6.32 -9.21 23.99
C PRO A 4 7.02 -9.28 22.62
N SER A 5 6.57 -8.42 21.70
CA SER A 5 7.15 -8.21 20.39
C SER A 5 7.81 -6.83 20.33
N ASP A 6 9.05 -6.80 19.85
CA ASP A 6 9.81 -5.56 19.66
C ASP A 6 9.92 -5.25 18.16
N GLN A 7 9.53 -4.03 17.78
CA GLN A 7 9.64 -3.52 16.41
C GLN A 7 10.65 -2.39 16.36
N VAL A 8 11.64 -2.51 15.48
CA VAL A 8 12.59 -1.43 15.19
C VAL A 8 12.50 -1.09 13.71
N ALA A 9 12.28 0.17 13.38
CA ALA A 9 12.26 0.68 12.02
C ALA A 9 13.22 1.87 11.89
N GLN A 10 14.04 1.87 10.85
CA GLN A 10 14.88 3.02 10.48
C GLN A 10 14.65 3.34 9.01
N VAL A 11 14.46 4.62 8.68
CA VAL A 11 14.23 5.08 7.31
C VAL A 11 15.05 6.34 7.03
N PRO A 12 16.31 6.22 6.59
CA PRO A 12 17.04 7.33 6.00
C PRO A 12 16.31 7.91 4.77
N HIS A 13 16.20 9.23 4.76
CA HIS A 13 15.74 10.02 3.62
C HIS A 13 16.94 10.73 2.98
N GLN A 14 17.15 10.53 1.68
CA GLN A 14 18.12 11.32 0.92
C GLN A 14 17.60 11.51 -0.50
N ASN A 15 17.51 12.76 -0.96
CA ASN A 15 17.09 13.10 -2.34
C ASN A 15 15.83 12.35 -2.79
N ASP A 16 14.77 12.39 -1.97
CA ASP A 16 13.47 11.72 -2.18
C ASP A 16 13.49 10.18 -2.15
N TRP A 17 14.66 9.56 -1.98
CA TRP A 17 14.79 8.12 -1.74
C TRP A 17 14.57 7.77 -0.28
N LEU A 18 13.91 6.63 -0.10
CA LEU A 18 13.59 5.97 1.15
C LEU A 18 14.27 4.61 1.14
N ALA A 19 15.11 4.32 2.12
CA ALA A 19 15.55 2.96 2.37
C ALA A 19 15.29 2.66 3.83
N GLY A 20 14.74 1.50 4.14
CA GLY A 20 14.50 1.13 5.51
C GLY A 20 14.78 -0.33 5.78
N SER A 21 14.92 -0.61 7.06
CA SER A 21 14.98 -1.96 7.61
C SER A 21 14.02 -1.99 8.77
N GLN A 22 13.14 -2.98 8.78
CA GLN A 22 12.31 -3.31 9.93
C GLN A 22 12.67 -4.70 10.42
N MET A 23 12.75 -4.87 11.72
CA MET A 23 12.92 -6.16 12.36
C MET A 23 11.83 -6.33 13.41
N ASN A 24 11.16 -7.48 13.37
CA ASN A 24 10.18 -7.91 14.35
C ASN A 24 10.66 -9.22 14.98
N SER A 25 10.79 -9.25 16.30
CA SER A 25 11.23 -10.44 17.04
C SER A 25 10.15 -10.86 18.04
N GLU A 26 9.70 -12.11 17.95
CA GLU A 26 8.78 -12.69 18.92
C GLU A 26 9.54 -13.53 19.96
N THR A 27 9.40 -13.18 21.24
CA THR A 27 10.21 -13.75 22.33
C THR A 27 9.66 -15.06 22.93
N THR A 28 8.47 -15.52 22.54
CA THR A 28 7.88 -16.75 23.06
C THR A 28 7.98 -17.94 22.11
N LYS A 29 8.97 -18.80 22.39
CA LYS A 29 9.08 -20.22 21.99
C LYS A 29 9.12 -20.48 20.48
N SER A 30 10.35 -20.50 19.94
CA SER A 30 10.81 -20.85 18.57
C SER A 30 11.26 -19.69 17.67
N GLY A 31 11.10 -18.44 18.11
CA GLY A 31 11.98 -17.30 17.81
C GLY A 31 12.38 -17.09 16.35
N GLY A 32 11.41 -16.97 15.45
CA GLY A 32 11.66 -16.42 14.12
C GLY A 32 11.83 -14.90 14.21
N THR A 33 12.92 -14.38 13.66
CA THR A 33 13.03 -12.94 13.35
C THR A 33 12.41 -12.73 11.98
N GLN A 34 11.50 -11.78 11.86
CA GLN A 34 11.01 -11.28 10.57
C GLN A 34 11.72 -9.97 10.26
N SER A 35 12.36 -9.88 9.11
CA SER A 35 13.05 -8.71 8.61
C SER A 35 12.42 -8.27 7.29
N ASN A 36 12.13 -6.97 7.24
CA ASN A 36 11.50 -6.32 6.12
C ASN A 36 12.45 -5.24 5.60
N SER A 37 12.73 -5.24 4.31
CA SER A 37 13.67 -4.28 3.69
C SER A 37 12.94 -3.40 2.67
N PRO A 38 12.21 -2.36 3.11
CA PRO A 38 11.56 -1.44 2.20
C PRO A 38 12.55 -0.50 1.51
N VAL A 39 12.39 -0.32 0.21
CA VAL A 39 13.02 0.75 -0.56
C VAL A 39 11.92 1.49 -1.31
N GLY A 40 11.90 2.81 -1.20
CA GLY A 40 10.92 3.64 -1.88
C GLY A 40 11.54 4.92 -2.42
N TYR A 41 10.72 5.64 -3.17
CA TYR A 41 11.02 6.94 -3.71
C TYR A 41 9.73 7.76 -3.65
N LYS A 42 9.78 8.97 -3.12
CA LYS A 42 8.58 9.77 -2.87
C LYS A 42 8.80 11.24 -3.21
N THR A 43 8.00 11.72 -4.15
CA THR A 43 7.78 13.13 -4.45
C THR A 43 6.34 13.52 -4.13
N ASP A 44 5.96 14.78 -4.39
CA ASP A 44 4.58 15.25 -4.23
C ASP A 44 3.58 14.56 -5.18
N GLU A 45 4.05 14.11 -6.34
CA GLU A 45 3.21 13.56 -7.41
C GLU A 45 3.40 12.06 -7.60
N LEU A 46 4.48 11.47 -7.10
CA LEU A 46 4.83 10.07 -7.36
C LEU A 46 5.35 9.42 -6.09
N GLN A 47 4.87 8.22 -5.81
CA GLN A 47 5.42 7.39 -4.74
C GLN A 47 5.64 5.98 -5.31
N LEU A 48 6.88 5.56 -5.31
CA LEU A 48 7.27 4.19 -5.56
C LEU A 48 7.64 3.58 -4.21
N TYR A 49 7.13 2.40 -3.93
CA TYR A 49 7.50 1.64 -2.76
C TYR A 49 7.73 0.20 -3.20
N THR A 50 8.80 -0.40 -2.69
CA THR A 50 9.15 -1.80 -2.91
C THR A 50 9.58 -2.37 -1.60
N ASN A 51 9.32 -3.64 -1.40
CA ASN A 51 9.60 -4.27 -0.14
C ASN A 51 9.81 -5.76 -0.35
N VAL A 52 10.76 -6.30 0.40
CA VAL A 52 11.04 -7.74 0.43
C VAL A 52 11.09 -8.17 1.88
N ASN A 53 10.31 -9.19 2.21
CA ASN A 53 10.32 -9.84 3.51
C ASN A 53 11.06 -11.18 3.43
N ASP A 54 11.94 -11.44 4.40
CA ASP A 54 12.76 -12.64 4.68
C ASP A 54 12.69 -13.85 3.71
N ARG A 55 12.86 -13.55 2.42
CA ARG A 55 13.07 -14.44 1.26
C ARG A 55 11.86 -15.11 0.62
N MET A 56 10.62 -14.75 0.98
CA MET A 56 9.47 -15.38 0.33
C MET A 56 8.47 -14.41 -0.26
N GLU A 57 8.36 -13.18 0.20
CA GLU A 57 7.34 -12.25 -0.30
C GLU A 57 7.98 -10.95 -0.75
N ALA A 58 7.75 -10.59 -2.01
CA ALA A 58 8.11 -9.31 -2.55
C ALA A 58 6.85 -8.56 -2.93
N SER A 59 6.79 -7.29 -2.55
CA SER A 59 5.68 -6.41 -2.88
C SER A 59 6.20 -5.06 -3.37
N GLY A 60 5.39 -4.42 -4.19
CA GLY A 60 5.64 -3.08 -4.69
C GLY A 60 4.35 -2.32 -4.87
N SER A 61 4.43 -1.02 -4.72
CA SER A 61 3.35 -0.12 -5.06
C SER A 61 3.85 1.10 -5.81
N PHE A 62 3.04 1.56 -6.74
CA PHE A 62 3.27 2.74 -7.54
C PHE A 62 2.03 3.61 -7.44
N TYR A 63 2.17 4.72 -6.73
CA TYR A 63 1.18 5.77 -6.67
C TYR A 63 1.61 6.93 -7.56
N GLN A 64 0.65 7.48 -8.30
CA GLN A 64 0.85 8.65 -9.12
C GLN A 64 -0.35 9.57 -9.04
N LYS A 65 -0.11 10.82 -8.71
CA LYS A 65 -1.04 11.92 -8.90
C LYS A 65 -0.89 12.44 -10.31
N VAL A 66 -1.78 11.99 -11.21
CA VAL A 66 -1.72 12.33 -12.64
C VAL A 66 -2.06 13.80 -12.86
N ASN A 67 -3.03 14.32 -12.09
CA ASN A 67 -3.37 15.75 -12.06
C ASN A 67 -4.10 16.08 -10.76
N LYS A 68 -4.66 17.31 -10.65
CA LYS A 68 -5.38 17.75 -9.44
C LYS A 68 -6.65 16.95 -9.13
N LYS A 69 -7.21 16.23 -10.09
CA LYS A 69 -8.45 15.46 -9.98
C LYS A 69 -8.24 13.95 -10.09
N LEU A 70 -7.15 13.48 -10.67
CA LEU A 70 -6.93 12.07 -10.94
C LEU A 70 -5.68 11.56 -10.23
N GLU A 71 -5.89 10.52 -9.43
CA GLU A 71 -4.84 9.76 -8.75
C GLU A 71 -4.96 8.29 -9.16
N THR A 72 -3.84 7.62 -9.35
CA THR A 72 -3.77 6.21 -9.69
C THR A 72 -2.82 5.50 -8.74
N ASN A 73 -3.13 4.25 -8.43
CA ASN A 73 -2.29 3.42 -7.60
C ASN A 73 -2.26 2.01 -8.19
N VAL A 74 -1.08 1.41 -8.24
CA VAL A 74 -0.88 0.02 -8.60
C VAL A 74 -0.18 -0.65 -7.44
N ASN A 75 -0.67 -1.80 -7.00
CA ASN A 75 0.01 -2.68 -6.06
C ASN A 75 0.32 -4.00 -6.76
N LEU A 76 1.47 -4.55 -6.45
CA LEU A 76 1.96 -5.82 -6.93
C LEU A 76 2.52 -6.59 -5.74
N ALA A 77 2.21 -7.87 -5.64
CA ALA A 77 2.78 -8.77 -4.66
C ALA A 77 2.98 -10.14 -5.27
N TRP A 78 4.11 -10.77 -4.99
CA TRP A 78 4.33 -12.16 -5.35
C TRP A 78 5.09 -12.90 -4.25
N THR A 79 4.82 -14.20 -4.17
CA THR A 79 5.51 -15.10 -3.24
C THR A 79 6.45 -16.00 -4.04
N ALA A 80 7.72 -16.08 -3.65
CA ALA A 80 8.69 -16.97 -4.27
C ALA A 80 8.23 -18.42 -4.15
N GLY A 81 8.09 -19.10 -5.29
CA GLY A 81 7.59 -20.48 -5.37
C GLY A 81 6.06 -20.60 -5.52
N ALA A 82 5.31 -19.50 -5.45
CA ALA A 82 3.91 -19.47 -5.85
C ALA A 82 3.80 -19.32 -7.38
N SER A 83 2.78 -19.93 -7.98
CA SER A 83 2.49 -19.80 -9.42
C SER A 83 1.76 -18.51 -9.77
N ASN A 84 1.24 -17.81 -8.78
CA ASN A 84 0.36 -16.66 -8.95
C ASN A 84 1.06 -15.39 -8.50
N THR A 85 0.71 -14.28 -9.16
CA THR A 85 1.13 -12.93 -8.78
C THR A 85 -0.13 -12.12 -8.52
N ASP A 86 -0.21 -11.52 -7.35
CA ASP A 86 -1.31 -10.65 -7.00
C ASP A 86 -1.02 -9.22 -7.45
N PHE A 87 -2.00 -8.61 -8.09
CA PHE A 87 -1.94 -7.21 -8.44
C PHE A 87 -3.27 -6.56 -8.15
N ALA A 88 -3.23 -5.25 -7.88
CA ALA A 88 -4.42 -4.43 -7.79
C ALA A 88 -4.12 -3.08 -8.45
N ILE A 89 -5.02 -2.62 -9.31
CA ILE A 89 -4.97 -1.29 -9.92
C ILE A 89 -6.16 -0.53 -9.37
N ALA A 90 -5.90 0.67 -8.89
CA ALA A 90 -6.90 1.59 -8.39
C ALA A 90 -6.76 2.94 -9.10
N ALA A 91 -7.90 3.56 -9.39
CA ALA A 91 -7.95 4.93 -9.86
C ALA A 91 -8.98 5.69 -9.02
N LYS A 92 -8.66 6.93 -8.68
CA LYS A 92 -9.52 7.84 -7.95
C LYS A 92 -9.67 9.13 -8.76
N TYR A 93 -10.90 9.44 -9.11
CA TYR A 93 -11.26 10.65 -9.83
C TYR A 93 -12.14 11.56 -8.96
N GLN A 94 -11.63 12.75 -8.66
CA GLN A 94 -12.36 13.81 -7.99
C GLN A 94 -13.24 14.54 -9.00
N MET A 95 -14.54 14.32 -8.90
CA MET A 95 -15.52 15.01 -9.73
C MET A 95 -15.65 16.46 -9.26
N ASP A 96 -15.83 16.63 -7.94
CA ASP A 96 -16.06 17.90 -7.25
C ASP A 96 -15.24 17.99 -5.95
N PRO A 97 -15.08 19.19 -5.35
CA PRO A 97 -14.38 19.34 -4.07
C PRO A 97 -14.88 18.40 -2.96
N ASP A 98 -16.18 18.10 -2.97
CA ASP A 98 -16.86 17.28 -1.98
C ASP A 98 -17.17 15.85 -2.47
N ALA A 99 -16.85 15.48 -3.71
CA ALA A 99 -17.21 14.18 -4.27
C ALA A 99 -16.10 13.55 -5.12
N TYR A 100 -15.88 12.25 -4.93
CA TYR A 100 -14.96 11.47 -5.76
C TYR A 100 -15.51 10.08 -6.05
N PHE A 101 -14.94 9.49 -7.08
CA PHE A 101 -15.22 8.15 -7.53
C PHE A 101 -13.91 7.35 -7.53
N SER A 102 -13.94 6.13 -7.01
CA SER A 102 -12.83 5.19 -7.03
C SER A 102 -13.24 3.93 -7.78
N THR A 103 -12.31 3.41 -8.58
CA THR A 103 -12.42 2.10 -9.23
C THR A 103 -11.22 1.28 -8.85
N THR A 104 -11.41 0.01 -8.52
CA THR A 104 -10.33 -0.94 -8.31
C THR A 104 -10.55 -2.19 -9.13
N VAL A 105 -9.46 -2.84 -9.54
CA VAL A 105 -9.47 -4.16 -10.16
C VAL A 105 -8.27 -4.96 -9.66
N ASN A 106 -8.42 -6.26 -9.45
CA ASN A 106 -7.32 -7.11 -8.97
C ASN A 106 -7.07 -8.36 -9.83
N SER A 107 -6.03 -9.11 -9.47
CA SER A 107 -5.60 -10.38 -10.08
C SER A 107 -6.70 -11.45 -10.15
N SER A 108 -7.69 -11.39 -9.28
CA SER A 108 -8.85 -12.29 -9.25
C SER A 108 -10.01 -11.80 -10.12
N SER A 109 -9.78 -10.79 -10.97
CA SER A 109 -10.81 -10.13 -11.79
C SER A 109 -11.95 -9.53 -10.96
N LEU A 110 -11.73 -9.27 -9.67
CA LEU A 110 -12.68 -8.56 -8.84
C LEU A 110 -12.55 -7.08 -9.13
N THR A 111 -13.66 -6.45 -9.48
CA THR A 111 -13.77 -5.01 -9.67
C THR A 111 -14.48 -4.41 -8.48
N GLY A 112 -13.92 -3.37 -7.88
CA GLY A 112 -14.59 -2.57 -6.86
C GLY A 112 -14.98 -1.21 -7.42
N LEU A 113 -16.20 -0.79 -7.15
CA LEU A 113 -16.67 0.54 -7.49
C LEU A 113 -17.01 1.30 -6.22
N GLU A 114 -16.54 2.53 -6.09
CA GLU A 114 -16.84 3.34 -4.92
C GLU A 114 -17.17 4.78 -5.32
N HIS A 115 -18.29 5.28 -4.79
CA HIS A 115 -18.66 6.69 -4.89
C HIS A 115 -18.76 7.27 -3.49
N ILE A 116 -18.03 8.37 -3.26
CA ILE A 116 -18.05 9.10 -2.00
C ILE A 116 -18.49 10.53 -2.25
N GLN A 117 -19.50 10.94 -1.48
CA GLN A 117 -19.98 12.31 -1.44
C GLN A 117 -20.01 12.82 0.01
N THR A 118 -19.35 13.95 0.22
CA THR A 118 -19.38 14.70 1.48
C THR A 118 -20.54 15.68 1.41
N VAL A 119 -21.58 15.46 2.22
CA VAL A 119 -22.71 16.40 2.29
C VAL A 119 -22.40 17.41 3.40
N LYS A 120 -22.64 18.70 3.14
CA LYS A 120 -22.43 19.79 4.12
C LYS A 120 -23.41 19.66 5.30
N LEU A 121 -23.09 18.74 6.22
CA LEU A 121 -23.53 18.66 7.62
C LEU A 121 -22.75 17.55 8.37
N ALA A 122 -21.45 17.39 8.08
CA ALA A 122 -20.57 16.39 8.69
C ALA A 122 -21.01 14.91 8.50
N VAL A 123 -21.73 14.60 7.42
CA VAL A 123 -22.10 13.22 7.06
C VAL A 123 -21.37 12.81 5.76
N ARG A 124 -20.68 11.66 5.80
CA ARG A 124 -20.06 11.02 4.62
C ARG A 124 -20.93 9.84 4.19
N LEU A 125 -21.30 9.81 2.91
CA LEU A 125 -21.97 8.66 2.31
C LEU A 125 -20.97 7.92 1.42
N THR A 126 -20.80 6.63 1.67
CA THR A 126 -19.99 5.73 0.84
C THR A 126 -20.92 4.69 0.24
N VAL A 127 -20.92 4.58 -1.09
CA VAL A 127 -21.60 3.50 -1.81
C VAL A 127 -20.52 2.66 -2.48
N SER A 128 -20.53 1.36 -2.22
CA SER A 128 -19.60 0.39 -2.79
C SER A 128 -20.35 -0.80 -3.39
N GLU A 129 -19.94 -1.25 -4.57
CA GLU A 129 -20.43 -2.49 -5.22
C GLU A 129 -19.26 -3.47 -5.42
#